data_AF-A0ABD2Q907-F1
#
_entry.id   AF-A0ABD2Q907-F1
#
_cell.length_a   1.000
_cell.length_b   1.000
_cell.length_c   1.000
_cell.angle_alpha   90.00
_cell.angle_beta   90.00
_cell.angle_gamma   90.00
#
_symmetry.space_group_name_H-M   'P 1'
#
loop_
_entity.id
_entity.type
_entity.pdbx_description
1 polymer ?
#
loop_
_entity_poly.entity_id
_entity_poly.type
_entity_poly.pdbx_seq_one_letter_code
_entity_poly.pdbx_strand_id
1 'polypeptide(L)'
;MKTLYVEANKTLCGFQDLTSFDKMAHKLAVQVEKDLVSESRSPEIVSIESIRSITLEYLRSLYKRMGVSFDHFEFESDYIIPSRNLFETLKSRNLIRQSATGAWISDPDPTSTASDKEIVLFTSSDTSLYLSRSGFFNLMRLNRFSPENWQHT
;
A
#
# COMPACT_ATOMS: atom_id res chain seq x y z
N MET A 1 -9.02 16.34 -13.46
CA MET A 1 -8.86 15.32 -12.41
C MET A 1 -9.18 15.82 -10.99
N LYS A 2 -8.86 17.07 -10.62
CA LYS A 2 -9.27 17.68 -9.33
C LYS A 2 -10.76 17.55 -9.01
N THR A 3 -11.62 17.50 -10.02
CA THR A 3 -13.08 17.37 -9.88
C THR A 3 -13.53 15.98 -9.45
N LEU A 4 -12.93 14.88 -9.91
CA LEU A 4 -13.44 13.54 -9.60
C LEU A 4 -13.28 13.19 -8.11
N TYR A 5 -12.11 13.42 -7.54
CA TYR A 5 -11.85 13.15 -6.12
C TYR A 5 -12.69 14.06 -5.21
N VAL A 6 -12.83 15.33 -5.57
CA VAL A 6 -13.64 16.28 -4.78
C VAL A 6 -15.12 15.94 -4.88
N GLU A 7 -15.63 15.64 -6.07
CA GLU A 7 -17.04 15.23 -6.23
C GLU A 7 -17.32 13.89 -5.54
N ALA A 8 -16.41 12.92 -5.65
CA ALA A 8 -16.54 11.67 -4.89
C ALA A 8 -16.66 11.97 -3.38
N ASN A 9 -15.76 12.77 -2.81
CA ASN A 9 -15.84 13.14 -1.38
C ASN A 9 -17.06 13.97 -1.02
N LYS A 10 -17.56 14.84 -1.91
CA LYS A 10 -18.83 15.56 -1.67
C LYS A 10 -20.02 14.61 -1.65
N THR A 11 -20.05 13.63 -2.55
CA THR A 11 -21.05 12.56 -2.52
C THR A 11 -20.97 11.81 -1.19
N LEU A 12 -19.77 11.58 -0.64
CA LEU A 12 -19.58 10.98 0.69
C LEU A 12 -20.13 11.84 1.83
N CYS A 13 -19.89 13.16 1.82
CA CYS A 13 -20.46 14.08 2.80
C CYS A 13 -22.01 14.12 2.77
N GLY A 14 -22.62 13.69 1.66
CA GLY A 14 -24.08 13.56 1.53
C GLY A 14 -24.67 12.28 2.15
N PHE A 15 -23.84 11.31 2.57
CA PHE A 15 -24.32 10.12 3.29
C PHE A 15 -24.64 10.47 4.74
N GLN A 16 -25.86 10.14 5.18
CA GLN A 16 -26.32 10.36 6.56
C GLN A 16 -25.61 9.45 7.59
N ASP A 17 -25.02 8.33 7.15
CA ASP A 17 -24.29 7.39 8.00
C ASP A 17 -22.88 7.13 7.46
N LEU A 18 -21.95 7.97 7.89
CA LEU A 18 -20.52 7.84 7.60
C LEU A 18 -19.95 6.50 8.10
N THR A 19 -20.50 5.94 9.17
CA THR A 19 -20.08 4.66 9.74
C THR A 19 -20.33 3.48 8.79
N SER A 20 -21.45 3.50 8.08
CA SER A 20 -21.78 2.49 7.07
C SER A 20 -20.88 2.60 5.84
N PHE A 21 -20.51 3.83 5.46
CA PHE A 21 -19.57 4.05 4.37
C PHE A 21 -18.15 3.60 4.73
N ASP A 22 -17.62 3.96 5.89
CA ASP A 22 -16.29 3.55 6.33
C ASP A 22 -16.16 2.03 6.38
N LYS A 23 -17.20 1.33 6.84
CA LYS A 23 -17.26 -0.14 6.79
C LYS A 23 -17.25 -0.66 5.36
N MET A 24 -17.97 -0.02 4.44
CA MET A 24 -17.98 -0.41 3.03
C MET A 24 -16.63 -0.18 2.36
N ALA A 25 -16.01 0.98 2.58
CA ALA A 25 -14.69 1.33 2.07
C ALA A 25 -13.60 0.39 2.64
N HIS A 26 -13.64 0.10 3.94
CA HIS A 26 -12.76 -0.87 4.55
C HIS A 26 -12.95 -2.26 3.95
N LYS A 27 -14.20 -2.71 3.80
CA LYS A 27 -14.51 -4.01 3.18
C LYS A 27 -14.01 -4.08 1.73
N LEU A 28 -14.18 -3.01 0.97
CA LEU A 28 -13.69 -2.90 -0.40
C LEU A 28 -12.16 -2.95 -0.44
N ALA A 29 -11.47 -2.23 0.44
CA ALA A 29 -10.01 -2.25 0.53
C ALA A 29 -9.48 -3.66 0.87
N VAL A 30 -10.10 -4.33 1.84
CA VAL A 30 -9.76 -5.73 2.19
C VAL A 30 -10.01 -6.65 0.99
N GLN A 31 -11.12 -6.49 0.28
CA GLN A 31 -11.45 -7.32 -0.88
C GLN A 31 -10.47 -7.11 -2.03
N VAL A 32 -10.14 -5.85 -2.35
CA VAL A 32 -9.16 -5.50 -3.39
C VAL A 32 -7.79 -6.09 -3.07
N GLU A 33 -7.30 -5.98 -1.83
CA GLU A 33 -6.03 -6.62 -1.46
C GLU A 33 -6.10 -8.15 -1.59
N LYS A 34 -7.23 -8.78 -1.26
CA LYS A 34 -7.42 -10.22 -1.44
C LYS A 34 -7.42 -10.61 -2.92
N ASP A 35 -8.14 -9.88 -3.75
CA ASP A 35 -8.24 -10.10 -5.19
C ASP A 35 -6.88 -9.91 -5.88
N LEU A 36 -6.10 -8.92 -5.45
CA LEU A 36 -4.74 -8.72 -5.95
C LEU A 36 -3.82 -9.91 -5.63
N VAL A 37 -3.97 -10.51 -4.45
CA VAL A 37 -3.15 -11.67 -4.05
C VAL A 37 -3.60 -12.97 -4.69
N SER A 38 -4.90 -13.14 -4.92
CA SER A 38 -5.43 -14.30 -5.65
C SER A 38 -5.34 -14.16 -7.17
N GLU A 39 -4.74 -13.08 -7.67
CA GLU A 39 -4.67 -12.73 -9.10
C GLU A 39 -6.07 -12.69 -9.76
N SER A 40 -7.09 -12.36 -8.99
CA SER A 40 -8.47 -12.23 -9.44
C SER A 40 -8.66 -10.97 -10.29
N ARG A 41 -9.45 -11.09 -11.36
CA ARG A 41 -9.83 -9.98 -12.25
C ARG A 41 -11.23 -9.46 -11.93
N SER A 42 -11.48 -9.13 -10.66
CA SER A 42 -12.75 -8.55 -10.26
C SER A 42 -13.00 -7.18 -10.92
N PRO A 43 -14.26 -6.77 -11.10
CA PRO A 43 -14.60 -5.45 -11.66
C PRO A 43 -13.92 -4.29 -10.93
N GLU A 44 -13.72 -4.42 -9.63
CA GLU A 44 -13.04 -3.48 -8.76
C GLU A 44 -11.56 -3.32 -9.17
N ILE A 45 -10.84 -4.42 -9.40
CA ILE A 45 -9.45 -4.40 -9.87
C ILE A 45 -9.34 -3.71 -11.23
N VAL A 46 -10.22 -4.07 -12.17
CA VAL A 46 -10.23 -3.46 -13.51
C VAL A 46 -10.48 -1.94 -13.42
N SER A 47 -11.39 -1.52 -12.53
CA SER A 47 -11.69 -0.11 -12.31
C SER A 47 -10.50 0.65 -11.73
N ILE A 48 -9.81 0.08 -10.73
CA ILE A 48 -8.61 0.67 -10.13
C ILE A 48 -7.47 0.79 -11.14
N GLU A 49 -7.24 -0.26 -11.94
CA GLU A 49 -6.22 -0.23 -13.00
C GLU A 49 -6.52 0.84 -14.05
N SER A 50 -7.80 1.01 -14.41
CA SER A 50 -8.24 2.04 -15.36
C SER A 50 -8.00 3.46 -14.80
N ILE A 51 -8.36 3.70 -13.55
CA ILE A 51 -8.10 4.97 -12.85
C ILE A 51 -6.59 5.24 -12.80
N ARG A 52 -5.78 4.22 -12.47
CA ARG A 52 -4.32 4.32 -12.45
C ARG A 52 -3.76 4.69 -13.82
N SER A 53 -4.22 4.03 -14.89
CA SER A 53 -3.74 4.29 -16.25
C SER A 53 -4.00 5.73 -16.69
N ILE A 54 -5.22 6.22 -16.50
CA ILE A 54 -5.61 7.61 -16.83
C ILE A 54 -4.79 8.61 -16.02
N THR A 55 -4.58 8.32 -14.73
CA THR A 55 -3.79 9.18 -13.84
C THR A 55 -2.33 9.24 -14.28
N LEU A 56 -1.75 8.09 -14.63
CA LEU A 56 -0.37 7.97 -15.06
C LEU A 56 -0.10 8.71 -16.37
N GLU A 57 -1.01 8.62 -17.34
CA GLU A 57 -0.91 9.35 -18.61
C GLU A 57 -0.85 10.86 -18.38
N TYR A 58 -1.75 11.37 -17.52
CA TYR A 58 -1.76 12.79 -17.17
C TYR A 58 -0.47 13.23 -16.46
N LEU A 59 0.01 12.43 -15.50
CA LEU A 59 1.25 12.70 -14.78
C LEU A 59 2.44 12.72 -15.74
N ARG A 60 2.56 11.74 -16.65
CA ARG A 60 3.61 11.70 -17.68
C ARG A 60 3.61 12.96 -18.53
N SER A 61 2.45 13.39 -19.00
CA SER A 61 2.30 14.63 -19.78
C SER A 61 2.74 15.86 -18.98
N LEU A 62 2.34 15.95 -17.71
CA LEU A 62 2.72 17.05 -16.83
C LEU A 62 4.24 17.10 -16.59
N TYR A 63 4.86 15.98 -16.25
CA TYR A 63 6.30 15.92 -16.00
C TYR A 63 7.11 16.20 -17.27
N LYS A 64 6.66 15.70 -18.43
CA LYS A 64 7.28 16.01 -19.72
C LYS A 64 7.28 17.52 -20.01
N ARG A 65 6.22 18.24 -19.66
CA ARG A 65 6.17 19.71 -19.79
C ARG A 65 7.18 20.44 -18.90
N MET A 66 7.61 19.82 -17.81
CA MET A 66 8.65 20.33 -16.91
C MET A 66 10.06 19.88 -17.34
N GLY A 67 10.20 19.17 -18.45
CA GLY A 67 11.49 18.62 -18.89
C GLY A 67 11.95 17.40 -18.08
N VAL A 68 11.05 16.76 -17.33
CA VAL A 68 11.34 15.58 -16.51
C VAL A 68 10.81 14.33 -17.20
N SER A 69 11.67 13.31 -17.30
CA SER A 69 11.30 11.95 -17.73
C SER A 69 11.64 10.95 -16.63
N PHE A 70 10.81 9.92 -16.50
CA PHE A 70 11.05 8.80 -15.61
C PHE A 70 11.12 7.53 -16.44
N ASP A 71 12.14 6.71 -16.20
CA ASP A 71 12.32 5.41 -16.85
C ASP A 71 11.37 4.36 -16.26
N HIS A 72 11.05 4.51 -14.97
CA HIS A 72 10.23 3.57 -14.22
C HIS A 72 9.17 4.28 -13.39
N PHE A 73 7.99 3.66 -13.32
CA PHE A 73 6.92 4.02 -12.41
C PHE A 73 6.62 2.79 -11.56
N GLU A 74 6.73 2.95 -10.25
CA GLU A 74 6.41 1.92 -9.26
C GLU A 74 5.26 2.44 -8.41
N PHE A 75 4.30 1.56 -8.10
CA PHE A 75 3.11 1.87 -7.35
C PHE A 75 3.13 1.17 -6.01
N GLU A 76 2.51 1.78 -5.00
CA GLU A 76 2.35 1.16 -3.68
C GLU A 76 1.61 -0.20 -3.76
N SER A 77 0.68 -0.34 -4.72
CA SER A 77 -0.03 -1.59 -4.99
C SER A 77 0.87 -2.73 -5.45
N ASP A 78 2.01 -2.42 -6.09
CA ASP A 78 2.95 -3.43 -6.59
C ASP A 78 3.63 -4.17 -5.42
N TYR A 79 3.55 -3.59 -4.21
CA TYR A 79 4.16 -4.12 -3.00
C TYR A 79 3.17 -4.83 -2.06
N ILE A 80 1.92 -5.05 -2.47
CA ILE A 80 0.92 -5.76 -1.64
C ILE A 80 1.29 -7.25 -1.46
N ILE A 81 1.50 -7.99 -2.56
CA ILE A 81 1.91 -9.41 -2.50
C ILE A 81 3.23 -9.57 -1.71
N PRO A 82 4.29 -8.80 -2.02
CA PRO A 82 5.53 -8.95 -1.30
C PRO A 82 5.46 -8.56 0.19
N SER A 83 4.64 -7.56 0.54
CA SER A 83 4.40 -7.21 1.95
C SER A 83 3.71 -8.35 2.71
N ARG A 84 2.81 -9.10 2.06
CA ARG A 84 2.19 -10.30 2.64
C ARG A 84 3.17 -11.44 2.83
N ASN A 85 4.09 -11.66 1.89
CA ASN A 85 5.14 -12.66 2.09
C ASN A 85 6.07 -12.29 3.27
N LEU A 86 6.35 -11.01 3.44
CA LEU A 86 7.10 -10.51 4.60
C LEU A 86 6.30 -10.73 5.90
N PHE A 87 5.00 -10.44 5.89
CA PHE A 87 4.14 -10.70 7.04
C PHE A 87 4.25 -12.15 7.53
N GLU A 88 4.09 -13.12 6.63
CA GLU A 88 4.22 -14.55 6.97
C GLU A 88 5.63 -14.90 7.46
N THR A 89 6.67 -14.25 6.91
CA THR A 89 8.06 -14.42 7.36
C THR A 89 8.28 -13.86 8.76
N LEU A 90 7.79 -12.66 9.05
CA LEU A 90 7.92 -12.03 10.37
C LEU A 90 7.14 -12.82 11.43
N LYS A 91 5.94 -13.28 11.07
CA LYS A 91 5.08 -14.10 11.92
C LYS A 91 5.72 -15.44 12.24
N SER A 92 6.22 -16.17 11.23
CA SER A 92 6.88 -17.47 11.43
C SER A 92 8.18 -17.38 12.22
N ARG A 93 8.85 -16.21 12.22
CA ARG A 93 10.06 -15.94 13.02
C ARG A 93 9.78 -15.34 14.40
N ASN A 94 8.51 -15.20 14.79
CA ASN A 94 8.10 -14.55 16.05
C ASN A 94 8.67 -13.12 16.22
N LEU A 95 8.81 -12.38 15.11
CA LEU A 95 9.29 -10.98 15.11
C LEU A 95 8.15 -9.96 15.22
N ILE A 96 6.90 -10.43 15.15
CA ILE A 96 5.69 -9.62 15.32
C ILE A 96 4.71 -10.38 16.21
N ARG A 97 3.86 -9.64 16.91
CA ARG A 97 2.76 -10.19 17.73
C ARG A 97 1.48 -9.42 17.51
N GLN A 98 0.36 -9.98 17.97
CA GLN A 98 -0.91 -9.26 18.01
C GLN A 98 -0.96 -8.34 19.24
N SER A 99 -1.43 -7.11 19.03
CA SER A 99 -1.78 -6.17 20.10
C SER A 99 -3.13 -6.54 20.73
N ALA A 100 -3.51 -5.84 21.80
CA ALA A 100 -4.82 -6.00 22.43
C ALA A 100 -6.01 -5.70 21.48
N THR A 101 -5.78 -4.93 20.41
CA THR A 101 -6.79 -4.59 19.40
C THR A 101 -6.78 -5.55 18.19
N GLY A 102 -5.92 -6.58 18.22
CA GLY A 102 -5.79 -7.58 17.16
C GLY A 102 -4.91 -7.14 15.98
N ALA A 103 -4.34 -5.94 16.01
CA ALA A 103 -3.39 -5.48 15.00
C ALA A 103 -2.02 -6.14 15.18
N TRP A 104 -1.26 -6.33 14.10
CA TRP A 104 0.08 -6.90 14.18
C TRP A 104 1.14 -5.81 14.35
N ILE A 105 1.92 -5.96 15.40
CA ILE A 105 2.93 -4.99 15.83
C ILE A 105 4.31 -5.64 15.94
N SER A 106 5.36 -4.88 15.69
CA SER A 106 6.72 -5.25 16.09
C SER A 106 7.00 -4.75 17.51
N ASP A 107 7.76 -5.54 18.27
CA ASP A 107 8.22 -5.11 19.59
C ASP A 107 9.24 -3.98 19.47
N PRO A 108 9.24 -3.02 20.41
CA PRO A 108 10.26 -1.99 20.47
C PRO A 108 11.63 -2.63 20.70
N ASP A 109 12.63 -2.18 19.93
CA ASP A 109 14.01 -2.62 20.09
C ASP A 109 14.52 -2.20 21.48
N PRO A 110 14.94 -3.15 22.34
CA PRO A 110 15.42 -2.84 23.69
C PRO A 110 16.71 -1.99 23.69
N THR A 111 17.37 -1.84 22.55
CA THR A 111 18.57 -1.00 22.37
C THR A 111 18.25 0.39 21.81
N SER A 112 17.01 0.63 21.40
CA SER A 112 16.57 1.92 20.88
C SER A 112 16.25 2.89 22.01
N THR A 113 16.96 4.03 22.05
CA THR A 113 16.57 5.18 22.88
C THR A 113 15.31 5.87 22.36
N ALA A 114 14.87 5.52 21.14
CA ALA A 114 13.67 6.01 20.51
C ALA A 114 12.52 5.00 20.71
N SER A 115 11.92 5.09 21.89
CA SER A 115 10.54 4.71 22.21
C SER A 115 10.19 3.24 22.45
N ASP A 116 9.56 3.01 23.61
CA ASP A 116 8.73 1.84 23.96
C ASP A 116 7.45 1.72 23.08
N LYS A 117 7.45 2.29 21.87
CA LYS A 117 6.24 2.37 21.04
C LYS A 117 6.15 1.16 20.12
N GLU A 118 5.04 0.47 20.25
CA GLU A 118 4.60 -0.58 19.33
C GLU A 118 4.40 0.02 17.93
N ILE A 119 5.00 -0.58 16.91
CA ILE A 119 4.84 -0.17 15.52
C ILE A 119 3.83 -1.09 14.85
N VAL A 120 2.70 -0.54 14.41
CA VAL A 120 1.68 -1.30 13.68
C VAL A 120 2.13 -1.53 12.23
N LEU A 121 2.26 -2.81 11.88
CA LEU A 121 2.67 -3.24 10.54
C LEU A 121 1.47 -3.72 9.71
N PHE A 122 0.51 -4.41 10.32
CA PHE A 122 -0.70 -4.89 9.66
C PHE A 122 -1.93 -4.67 10.53
N THR A 123 -3.08 -4.45 9.89
CA THR A 123 -4.36 -4.32 10.58
C THR A 123 -4.82 -5.66 11.14
N SER A 124 -5.88 -5.65 11.96
CA SER A 124 -6.55 -6.88 12.43
C SER A 124 -7.22 -7.69 11.31
N SER A 125 -7.39 -7.13 10.12
CA SER A 125 -7.87 -7.80 8.91
C SER A 125 -6.73 -8.32 8.03
N ASP A 126 -5.50 -8.37 8.55
CA ASP A 126 -4.26 -8.75 7.84
C ASP A 126 -4.02 -7.91 6.56
N THR A 127 -4.50 -6.66 6.55
CA THR A 127 -4.20 -5.72 5.47
C THR A 127 -2.94 -4.93 5.74
N SER A 128 -2.19 -4.69 4.68
CA SER A 128 -0.92 -3.95 4.74
C SER A 128 -1.14 -2.44 4.95
N LEU A 129 -0.25 -1.81 5.71
CA LEU A 129 -0.22 -0.38 5.96
C LEU A 129 0.98 0.26 5.25
N TYR A 130 1.02 1.59 5.25
CA TYR A 130 2.10 2.34 4.61
C TYR A 130 3.51 1.89 5.07
N LEU A 131 3.70 1.63 6.37
CA LEU A 131 5.00 1.21 6.91
C LEU A 131 5.42 -0.19 6.44
N SER A 132 4.50 -1.16 6.41
CA SER A 132 4.82 -2.51 5.91
C SER A 132 5.16 -2.48 4.42
N ARG A 133 4.47 -1.64 3.64
CA ARG A 133 4.76 -1.47 2.21
C ARG A 133 6.07 -0.71 1.96
N SER A 134 6.34 0.35 2.72
CA SER A 134 7.53 1.20 2.56
C SER A 134 8.82 0.52 3.03
N GLY A 135 8.78 -0.26 4.11
CA GLY A 135 9.91 -1.09 4.54
C GLY A 135 10.32 -2.06 3.43
N PHE A 136 9.34 -2.67 2.77
CA PHE A 136 9.59 -3.61 1.67
C PHE A 136 10.03 -2.92 0.38
N PHE A 137 9.44 -1.77 0.03
CA PHE A 137 9.90 -0.93 -1.09
C PHE A 137 11.40 -0.66 -1.01
N ASN A 138 11.90 -0.28 0.16
CA ASN A 138 13.33 -0.03 0.35
C ASN A 138 14.16 -1.31 0.23
N LEU A 139 13.73 -2.43 0.82
CA LEU A 139 14.42 -3.72 0.72
C LEU A 139 14.50 -4.23 -0.74
N MET A 140 13.41 -4.11 -1.50
CA MET A 140 13.38 -4.48 -2.92
C MET A 140 14.27 -3.59 -3.76
N ARG A 141 14.24 -2.28 -3.54
CA ARG A 141 15.10 -1.35 -4.28
C ARG A 141 16.56 -1.57 -3.97
N LEU A 142 16.91 -1.88 -2.73
CA LEU A 142 18.27 -2.26 -2.39
C LEU A 142 18.68 -3.52 -3.16
N ASN A 143 17.84 -4.55 -3.25
CA ASN A 143 18.16 -5.73 -4.05
C ASN A 143 18.23 -5.44 -5.57
N ARG A 144 17.35 -4.59 -6.10
CA ARG A 144 17.21 -4.33 -7.53
C ARG A 144 18.22 -3.32 -8.07
N PHE A 145 18.59 -2.34 -7.27
CA PHE A 145 19.44 -1.21 -7.64
C PHE A 145 20.70 -1.11 -6.79
N SER A 146 21.07 -2.16 -6.06
CA SER A 146 22.39 -2.20 -5.44
C SER A 146 23.47 -2.06 -6.50
N PRO A 147 24.62 -1.44 -6.15
CA PRO A 147 25.74 -1.27 -7.08
C PRO A 147 26.17 -2.58 -7.75
N GLU A 148 26.07 -3.71 -7.04
CA GLU A 148 26.37 -5.05 -7.54
C GLU A 148 25.35 -5.62 -8.55
N ASN A 149 24.11 -5.11 -8.58
CA ASN A 149 23.03 -5.61 -9.44
C ASN A 149 22.61 -4.61 -10.53
N TRP A 150 23.30 -3.47 -10.64
CA TRP A 150 23.01 -2.44 -11.64
C TRP A 150 23.45 -2.89 -13.04
N GLN A 151 22.53 -3.47 -13.81
CA GLN A 151 22.73 -3.70 -15.25
C GLN A 151 22.19 -2.50 -16.02
N HIS A 152 23.07 -1.87 -16.82
CA HIS A 152 22.69 -0.87 -17.80
C HIS A 152 21.74 -1.51 -18.83
N THR A 153 20.46 -1.21 -18.75
CA THR A 153 19.52 -1.31 -19.89
C THR A 153 19.34 0.05 -20.52
#